data_AF-A0A2T2TEY7-F1
#
_entry.id   AF-A0A2T2TEY7-F1
#
_cell.length_a   1.000
_cell.length_b   1.000
_cell.length_c   1.000
_cell.angle_alpha   90.00
_cell.angle_beta   90.00
_cell.angle_gamma   90.00
#
_symmetry.space_group_name_H-M   'P 1'
#
loop_
_entity.id
_entity.type
_entity.pdbx_description
1 polymer ?
#
loop_
_entity_poly.entity_id
_entity_poly.type
_entity_poly.pdbx_seq_one_letter_code
_entity_poly.pdbx_strand_id
1 'polypeptide(L)'
;MSKHAFERFSGSDGADEDVPVRVEAAQVRDGGRKELSQIIDRLYRRRSLQRLSTWDQLRYTPEVADYLRRRSEVYRRLSGEAGTEGPLPFALGFFRITAGGALDPVADALPDPQPELIARLLSEFLEPGGRLIFGEGDAETRWIVEGEDELRVED
;
A
#
# COMPACT_ATOMS: atom_id res chain seq x y z
N MET A 1 1.36 36.34 -20.96
CA MET A 1 0.59 35.11 -21.22
C MET A 1 1.57 33.98 -21.37
N SER A 2 1.66 33.11 -20.36
CA SER A 2 2.65 32.04 -20.27
C SER A 2 1.97 30.70 -20.57
N LYS A 3 2.45 29.99 -21.58
CA LYS A 3 2.17 28.56 -21.82
C LYS A 3 3.31 28.01 -22.67
N HIS A 4 4.25 27.33 -22.02
CA HIS A 4 4.86 26.06 -22.42
C HIS A 4 6.19 25.89 -21.67
N ALA A 5 6.13 25.13 -20.57
CA ALA A 5 7.27 24.41 -20.02
C ALA A 5 6.73 23.06 -19.54
N PHE A 6 6.62 22.11 -20.48
CA PHE A 6 6.55 20.69 -20.14
C PHE A 6 7.98 20.21 -20.27
N GLU A 7 8.75 20.37 -19.20
CA GLU A 7 10.10 19.84 -19.12
C GLU A 7 10.01 18.32 -19.03
N ARG A 8 10.67 17.70 -20.01
CA ARG A 8 10.92 16.27 -20.09
C ARG A 8 11.83 15.87 -18.92
N PHE A 9 11.30 15.13 -17.96
CA PHE A 9 12.12 14.24 -17.15
C PHE A 9 12.40 12.98 -17.99
N SER A 10 13.61 12.92 -18.54
CA SER A 10 14.19 11.70 -19.12
C SER A 10 15.57 11.53 -18.51
N GLY A 11 15.73 10.43 -17.76
CA GLY A 11 16.93 9.98 -17.04
C GLY A 11 16.54 9.58 -15.62
N SER A 12 16.92 8.45 -15.03
CA SER A 12 17.73 7.28 -15.39
C SER A 12 17.60 6.34 -14.17
N ASP A 13 17.49 5.02 -14.38
CA ASP A 13 17.61 3.92 -13.38
C ASP A 13 16.83 3.99 -12.06
N GLY A 14 15.58 3.51 -12.04
CA GLY A 14 14.83 3.31 -10.79
C GLY A 14 13.74 2.25 -10.87
N ALA A 15 13.88 1.28 -11.78
CA ALA A 15 13.03 0.09 -11.76
C ALA A 15 13.66 -0.92 -10.78
N ASP A 16 12.89 -1.37 -9.79
CA ASP A 16 13.23 -2.42 -8.81
C ASP A 16 14.21 -2.04 -7.68
N GLU A 17 13.94 -0.99 -6.90
CA GLU A 17 14.57 -0.87 -5.59
C GLU A 17 13.61 -1.36 -4.49
N ASP A 18 14.00 -2.45 -3.84
CA ASP A 18 13.32 -2.95 -2.65
C ASP A 18 13.50 -1.90 -1.53
N VAL A 19 12.40 -1.41 -0.98
CA VAL A 19 12.42 -0.39 0.07
C VAL A 19 12.32 -1.06 1.44
N PRO A 20 13.28 -0.86 2.36
CA PRO A 20 13.20 -1.40 3.71
C PRO A 20 11.89 -1.05 4.40
N VAL A 21 11.32 -2.00 5.15
CA VAL A 21 10.06 -1.81 5.86
C VAL A 21 10.15 -2.28 7.30
N ARG A 22 9.61 -1.48 8.22
CA ARG A 22 9.43 -1.84 9.63
C ARG A 22 8.05 -1.45 10.11
N VAL A 23 7.54 -2.22 11.04
CA VAL A 23 6.24 -1.98 11.68
C VAL A 23 6.43 -2.07 13.18
N GLU A 24 5.92 -1.07 13.90
CA GLU A 24 6.06 -0.99 15.35
C GLU A 24 4.72 -0.67 16.00
N ALA A 25 4.40 -1.37 17.10
CA ALA A 25 3.17 -1.17 17.87
C ALA A 25 1.85 -1.19 17.04
N ALA A 26 1.85 -1.84 15.87
CA ALA A 26 0.70 -1.86 14.97
C ALA A 26 -0.22 -3.05 15.26
N GLN A 27 -1.24 -2.80 16.08
CA GLN A 27 -2.27 -3.79 16.36
C GLN A 27 -3.43 -3.65 15.37
N VAL A 28 -3.92 -4.77 14.83
CA VAL A 28 -5.10 -4.76 13.96
C VAL A 28 -6.37 -4.76 14.82
N ARG A 29 -7.28 -3.82 14.53
CA ARG A 29 -8.63 -3.71 15.09
C ARG A 29 -9.36 -5.03 14.94
N ASP A 30 -10.04 -5.49 16.00
CA ASP A 30 -10.71 -6.79 15.99
C ASP A 30 -11.78 -6.90 14.89
N GLY A 31 -12.53 -5.83 14.62
CA GLY A 31 -13.53 -5.79 13.55
C GLY A 31 -12.94 -5.86 12.14
N GLY A 32 -11.69 -5.40 11.96
CA GLY A 32 -11.01 -5.32 10.66
C GLY A 32 -10.14 -6.52 10.30
N ARG A 33 -9.81 -7.38 11.29
CA ARG A 33 -8.82 -8.45 11.14
C ARG A 33 -9.11 -9.42 10.00
N LYS A 34 -10.37 -9.88 9.91
CA LYS A 34 -10.78 -10.84 8.87
C LYS A 34 -10.69 -10.21 7.48
N GLU A 35 -11.14 -8.97 7.33
CA GLU A 35 -11.14 -8.28 6.05
C GLU A 35 -9.72 -7.98 5.58
N LEU A 36 -8.88 -7.42 6.45
CA LEU A 36 -7.48 -7.16 6.14
C LEU A 36 -6.73 -8.45 5.76
N SER A 37 -6.97 -9.56 6.46
CA SER A 37 -6.37 -10.86 6.11
C SER A 37 -6.74 -11.31 4.69
N GLN A 38 -7.99 -11.09 4.27
CA GLN A 38 -8.43 -11.45 2.92
C GLN A 38 -7.80 -10.55 1.85
N ILE A 39 -7.67 -9.25 2.14
CA ILE A 39 -6.99 -8.29 1.27
C ILE A 39 -5.52 -8.70 1.08
N ILE A 40 -4.80 -8.95 2.17
CA ILE A 40 -3.40 -9.39 2.16
C ILE A 40 -3.24 -10.67 1.33
N ASP A 41 -4.03 -11.72 1.59
CA ASP A 41 -3.94 -12.99 0.85
C ASP A 41 -4.24 -12.79 -0.64
N ARG A 42 -5.26 -11.98 -0.97
CA ARG A 42 -5.61 -11.68 -2.37
C ARG A 42 -4.46 -10.98 -3.09
N LEU A 43 -3.87 -9.95 -2.48
CA LEU A 43 -2.77 -9.19 -3.07
C LEU A 43 -1.50 -10.05 -3.18
N TYR A 44 -1.19 -10.85 -2.17
CA TYR A 44 -0.05 -11.77 -2.20
C TYR A 44 -0.16 -12.75 -3.37
N ARG A 45 -1.33 -13.39 -3.56
CA ARG A 45 -1.57 -14.33 -4.68
C ARG A 45 -1.53 -13.66 -6.04
N ARG A 46 -1.80 -12.35 -6.09
CA ARG A 46 -1.84 -11.56 -7.32
C ARG A 46 -0.58 -10.73 -7.55
N ARG A 47 0.44 -10.80 -6.69
CA ARG A 47 1.71 -10.07 -6.87
C ARG A 47 2.42 -10.39 -8.19
N SER A 48 2.20 -11.58 -8.76
CA SER A 48 2.75 -11.95 -10.07
C SER A 48 2.06 -11.23 -11.24
N LEU A 49 0.92 -10.55 -11.02
CA LEU A 49 0.25 -9.74 -12.05
C LEU A 49 1.19 -8.68 -12.61
N GLN A 50 2.04 -8.06 -11.77
CA GLN A 50 3.06 -7.10 -12.20
C GLN A 50 4.04 -7.68 -13.23
N ARG A 51 4.15 -9.03 -13.31
CA ARG A 51 5.05 -9.74 -14.23
C ARG A 51 4.33 -10.33 -15.44
N LEU A 52 3.02 -10.12 -15.58
CA LEU A 52 2.26 -10.58 -16.75
C LEU A 52 2.43 -9.64 -17.93
N SER A 53 1.98 -10.08 -19.11
CA SER A 53 1.91 -9.22 -20.30
C SER A 53 1.06 -7.98 -20.03
N THR A 54 1.35 -6.87 -20.72
CA THR A 54 0.57 -5.63 -20.59
C THR A 54 -0.92 -5.87 -20.83
N TRP A 55 -1.29 -6.76 -21.75
CA TRP A 55 -2.68 -7.08 -22.04
C TRP A 55 -3.38 -7.79 -20.87
N ASP A 56 -2.69 -8.73 -20.22
CA ASP A 56 -3.21 -9.40 -19.03
C ASP A 56 -3.31 -8.44 -17.85
N GLN A 57 -2.35 -7.52 -17.68
CA GLN A 57 -2.41 -6.49 -16.64
C GLN A 57 -3.65 -5.59 -16.82
N LEU A 58 -3.87 -5.04 -18.03
CA LEU A 58 -5.06 -4.25 -18.34
C LEU A 58 -6.36 -5.00 -18.07
N ARG A 59 -6.37 -6.32 -18.24
CA ARG A 59 -7.53 -7.16 -17.98
C ARG A 59 -7.81 -7.36 -16.49
N TYR A 60 -6.78 -7.60 -15.68
CA TYR A 60 -6.96 -8.02 -14.28
C TYR A 60 -6.86 -6.87 -13.28
N THR A 61 -6.21 -5.76 -13.62
CA THR A 61 -6.03 -4.59 -12.74
C THR A 61 -7.37 -4.01 -12.26
N PRO A 62 -8.37 -3.75 -13.13
CA PRO A 62 -9.68 -3.26 -12.68
C PRO A 62 -10.39 -4.21 -11.70
N GLU A 63 -10.24 -5.53 -11.87
CA GLU A 63 -10.84 -6.52 -10.97
C GLU A 63 -10.24 -6.46 -9.55
N VAL A 64 -8.93 -6.22 -9.45
CA VAL A 64 -8.26 -6.07 -8.16
C VAL A 64 -8.64 -4.75 -7.51
N ALA A 65 -8.67 -3.66 -8.27
CA ALA A 65 -9.09 -2.36 -7.77
C ALA A 65 -10.54 -2.38 -7.27
N ASP A 66 -11.47 -2.96 -8.03
CA ASP A 66 -12.87 -3.10 -7.60
C ASP A 66 -13.02 -4.02 -6.37
N TYR A 67 -12.18 -5.05 -6.26
CA TYR A 67 -12.13 -5.88 -5.05
C TYR A 67 -11.77 -5.05 -3.81
N LEU A 68 -10.77 -4.16 -3.92
CA LEU A 68 -10.34 -3.27 -2.84
C LEU A 68 -11.40 -2.19 -2.54
N ARG A 69 -11.99 -1.54 -3.55
CA ARG A 69 -13.05 -0.51 -3.36
C ARG A 69 -14.25 -1.02 -2.56
N ARG A 70 -14.57 -2.30 -2.68
CA ARG A 70 -15.69 -2.94 -1.95
C ARG A 70 -15.38 -3.26 -0.49
N ARG A 71 -14.10 -3.19 -0.09
CA ARG A 71 -13.60 -3.72 1.19
C ARG A 71 -12.84 -2.71 2.03
N SER A 72 -12.42 -1.61 1.41
CA SER A 72 -11.74 -0.51 2.06
C SER A 72 -12.42 0.79 1.66
N GLU A 73 -12.95 1.49 2.66
CA GLU A 73 -13.50 2.83 2.54
C GLU A 73 -12.42 3.82 2.14
N VAL A 74 -11.23 3.70 2.74
CA VAL A 74 -10.08 4.55 2.42
C VAL A 74 -9.67 4.36 0.96
N TYR A 75 -9.43 3.12 0.54
CA TYR A 75 -9.04 2.83 -0.84
C TYR A 75 -10.10 3.32 -1.84
N ARG A 76 -11.38 3.19 -1.52
CA ARG A 76 -12.46 3.71 -2.39
C ARG A 76 -12.38 5.22 -2.59
N ARG A 77 -11.98 5.99 -1.57
CA ARG A 77 -11.76 7.44 -1.69
C ARG A 77 -10.52 7.78 -2.52
N LEU A 78 -9.46 6.96 -2.45
CA LEU A 78 -8.17 7.20 -3.10
C LEU A 78 -8.10 6.74 -4.57
N SER A 79 -8.83 5.69 -4.91
CA SER A 79 -8.67 4.96 -6.19
C SER A 79 -9.57 5.45 -7.31
N GLY A 80 -10.30 6.55 -7.13
CA GLY A 80 -11.25 7.06 -8.12
C GLY A 80 -12.46 6.15 -8.36
N GLU A 81 -13.15 6.33 -9.48
CA GLU A 81 -14.40 5.63 -9.79
C GLU A 81 -14.21 4.14 -10.14
N ALA A 82 -15.26 3.34 -9.91
CA ALA A 82 -15.29 1.91 -10.26
C ALA A 82 -15.04 1.69 -11.77
N GLY A 83 -14.35 0.61 -12.13
CA GLY A 83 -14.00 0.31 -13.53
C GLY A 83 -12.78 1.06 -14.07
N THR A 84 -12.15 1.92 -13.28
CA THR A 84 -10.81 2.47 -13.57
C THR A 84 -9.72 1.61 -12.91
N GLU A 85 -8.51 1.63 -13.48
CA GLU A 85 -7.39 0.79 -13.05
C GLU A 85 -7.02 0.98 -11.58
N GLY A 86 -7.08 2.21 -11.05
CA GLY A 86 -6.71 2.53 -9.66
C GLY A 86 -5.26 2.16 -9.30
N PRO A 87 -4.65 2.74 -8.25
CA PRO A 87 -3.32 2.33 -7.83
C PRO A 87 -3.40 0.99 -7.08
N LEU A 88 -2.56 0.00 -7.41
CA LEU A 88 -2.61 -1.32 -6.77
C LEU A 88 -1.47 -1.49 -5.74
N PRO A 89 -1.78 -1.57 -4.43
CA PRO A 89 -0.77 -1.70 -3.38
C PRO A 89 -0.34 -3.17 -3.21
N PHE A 90 0.23 -3.80 -4.24
CA PHE A 90 0.59 -5.23 -4.19
C PHE A 90 1.57 -5.58 -3.07
N ALA A 91 2.43 -4.64 -2.68
CA ALA A 91 3.35 -4.81 -1.55
C ALA A 91 2.65 -5.04 -0.21
N LEU A 92 1.37 -4.67 -0.05
CA LEU A 92 0.55 -5.04 1.10
C LEU A 92 0.41 -6.57 1.27
N GLY A 93 0.55 -7.33 0.18
CA GLY A 93 0.58 -8.79 0.24
C GLY A 93 1.78 -9.37 0.99
N PHE A 94 2.81 -8.57 1.28
CA PHE A 94 3.99 -8.98 2.07
C PHE A 94 3.86 -8.64 3.55
N PHE A 95 2.65 -8.38 4.04
CA PHE A 95 2.36 -8.31 5.45
C PHE A 95 1.66 -9.57 5.91
N ARG A 96 1.63 -9.79 7.22
CA ARG A 96 0.81 -10.81 7.86
C ARG A 96 0.21 -10.24 9.13
N ILE A 97 -0.88 -10.84 9.57
CA ILE A 97 -1.41 -10.62 10.91
C ILE A 97 -0.97 -11.82 11.75
N THR A 98 -0.28 -11.56 12.86
CA THR A 98 0.17 -12.58 13.80
C THR A 98 -1.01 -13.18 14.56
N ALA A 99 -0.81 -14.32 15.23
CA ALA A 99 -1.83 -14.90 16.11
C ALA A 99 -2.27 -13.94 17.22
N GLY A 100 -1.37 -13.05 17.67
CA GLY A 100 -1.66 -12.00 18.66
C GLY A 100 -2.40 -10.78 18.10
N GLY A 101 -2.61 -10.70 16.78
CA GLY A 101 -3.29 -9.58 16.13
C GLY A 101 -2.38 -8.44 15.66
N ALA A 102 -1.08 -8.52 15.92
CA ALA A 102 -0.12 -7.54 15.43
C ALA A 102 0.10 -7.69 13.92
N LEU A 103 0.30 -6.57 13.23
CA LEU A 103 0.70 -6.54 11.83
C LEU A 103 2.23 -6.61 11.74
N ASP A 104 2.75 -7.56 10.95
CA ASP A 104 4.19 -7.72 10.70
C ASP A 104 4.46 -7.75 9.20
N PRO A 105 5.58 -7.17 8.72
CA PRO A 105 6.09 -7.49 7.41
C PRO A 105 6.66 -8.93 7.41
N VAL A 106 6.58 -9.63 6.27
CA VAL A 106 7.17 -10.97 6.07
C VAL A 106 8.50 -10.93 5.32
N ALA A 107 8.94 -9.72 4.93
CA ALA A 107 10.20 -9.45 4.27
C ALA A 107 10.79 -8.15 4.85
N ASP A 108 12.11 -8.03 4.87
CA ASP A 108 12.79 -6.85 5.42
C ASP A 108 12.67 -5.62 4.50
N ALA A 109 12.32 -5.84 3.23
CA ALA A 109 12.10 -4.81 2.24
C ALA A 109 10.97 -5.19 1.27
N LEU A 110 10.35 -4.19 0.65
CA LEU A 110 9.19 -4.32 -0.21
C LEU A 110 9.48 -3.81 -1.62
N PRO A 111 9.05 -4.55 -2.67
CA PRO A 111 9.17 -4.09 -4.05
C PRO A 111 8.07 -3.06 -4.37
N ASP A 112 8.47 -1.88 -4.85
CA ASP A 112 7.55 -0.80 -5.28
C ASP A 112 6.36 -0.57 -4.32
N PRO A 113 6.62 -0.24 -3.04
CA PRO A 113 5.60 -0.31 -2.01
C PRO A 113 4.48 0.70 -2.12
N GLN A 114 4.64 1.81 -2.86
CA GLN A 114 3.73 2.97 -2.77
C GLN A 114 3.43 3.32 -1.30
N PRO A 115 4.45 3.73 -0.52
CA PRO A 115 4.40 3.76 0.94
C PRO A 115 3.19 4.51 1.55
N GLU A 116 2.87 5.69 1.03
CA GLU A 116 1.72 6.48 1.50
C GLU A 116 0.39 5.76 1.28
N LEU A 117 0.19 5.11 0.12
CA LEU A 117 -1.03 4.37 -0.17
C LEU A 117 -1.22 3.20 0.79
N ILE A 118 -0.13 2.46 1.06
CA ILE A 118 -0.16 1.37 2.05
C ILE A 118 -0.49 1.91 3.43
N ALA A 119 0.18 2.99 3.87
CA ALA A 119 -0.05 3.56 5.18
C ALA A 119 -1.49 4.02 5.38
N ARG A 120 -2.06 4.71 4.38
CA ARG A 120 -3.45 5.17 4.41
C ARG A 120 -4.42 3.99 4.43
N LEU A 121 -4.24 2.99 3.58
CA LEU A 121 -5.10 1.81 3.59
C LEU A 121 -5.01 1.05 4.92
N LEU A 122 -3.81 0.86 5.46
CA LEU A 122 -3.61 0.17 6.75
C LEU A 122 -4.22 0.94 7.93
N SER A 123 -4.27 2.27 7.89
CA SER A 123 -4.89 3.09 8.94
C SER A 123 -6.39 2.78 9.16
N GLU A 124 -7.08 2.22 8.15
CA GLU A 124 -8.46 1.72 8.26
C GLU A 124 -8.58 0.50 9.18
N PHE A 125 -7.50 -0.26 9.34
CA PHE A 125 -7.50 -1.53 10.05
C PHE A 125 -6.68 -1.52 11.33
N LEU A 126 -5.78 -0.55 11.52
CA LEU A 126 -4.86 -0.49 12.65
C LEU A 126 -5.39 0.36 13.80
N GLU A 127 -5.15 -0.07 15.04
CA GLU A 127 -5.36 0.76 16.23
C GLU A 127 -4.46 2.02 16.18
N PRO A 128 -4.93 3.17 16.72
CA PRO A 128 -4.09 4.36 16.84
C PRO A 128 -2.79 4.09 17.62
N GLY A 129 -1.71 4.74 17.19
CA GLY A 129 -0.36 4.59 17.75
C GLY A 129 0.54 3.59 17.00
N GLY A 130 -0.03 2.79 16.08
CA GLY A 130 0.76 1.95 15.19
C GLY A 130 1.67 2.78 14.27
N ARG A 131 2.90 2.30 14.05
CA ARG A 131 3.89 2.97 13.20
C ARG A 131 4.24 2.12 12.00
N LEU A 132 4.26 2.75 10.84
CA LEU A 132 4.66 2.16 9.56
C LEU A 132 5.86 2.95 9.04
N ILE A 133 6.98 2.27 8.88
CA ILE A 133 8.27 2.88 8.60
C ILE A 133 8.79 2.31 7.29
N PHE A 134 9.13 3.18 6.34
CA PHE A 134 9.61 2.79 5.03
C PHE A 134 10.88 3.56 4.69
N GLY A 135 11.85 2.88 4.09
CA GLY A 135 13.19 3.41 3.84
C GLY A 135 14.13 3.22 5.03
N GLU A 136 15.31 3.81 4.91
CA GLU A 136 16.35 3.78 5.95
C GLU A 136 17.14 5.09 5.98
N GLY A 137 17.73 5.40 7.13
CA GLY A 137 18.57 6.59 7.32
C GLY A 137 17.82 7.89 7.03
N ASP A 138 18.42 8.76 6.22
CA ASP A 138 17.88 10.08 5.89
C ASP A 138 16.71 10.04 4.89
N ALA A 139 16.44 8.89 4.26
CA ALA A 139 15.32 8.68 3.35
C ALA A 139 14.13 7.97 4.03
N GLU A 140 14.21 7.74 5.34
CA GLU A 140 13.17 7.07 6.10
C GLU A 140 11.94 7.96 6.26
N THR A 141 10.76 7.41 5.93
CA THR A 141 9.47 8.04 6.22
C THR A 141 8.73 7.21 7.26
N ARG A 142 8.27 7.89 8.33
CA ARG A 142 7.53 7.25 9.43
C ARG A 142 6.11 7.78 9.49
N TRP A 143 5.13 6.90 9.32
CA TRP A 143 3.72 7.22 9.53
C TRP A 143 3.24 6.67 10.86
N ILE A 144 2.53 7.51 11.61
CA ILE A 144 1.84 7.15 12.84
C ILE A 144 0.35 7.19 12.57
N VAL A 145 -0.32 6.07 12.84
CA VAL A 145 -1.77 5.95 12.73
C VAL A 145 -2.43 6.73 13.86
N GLU A 146 -3.28 7.70 13.55
CA GLU A 146 -4.08 8.44 14.54
C GLU A 146 -5.57 8.05 14.46
N GLY A 147 -6.02 7.61 13.28
CA GLY A 147 -7.39 7.19 13.01
C GLY A 147 -7.53 6.53 11.64
N GLU A 148 -8.76 6.36 11.16
CA GLU A 148 -8.99 5.94 9.77
C GLU A 148 -8.64 7.08 8.81
N ASP A 149 -7.71 6.84 7.88
CA ASP A 149 -7.18 7.82 6.91
C ASP A 149 -6.52 9.05 7.56
N GLU A 150 -6.26 8.98 8.87
CA GLU A 150 -5.63 10.01 9.67
C GLU A 150 -4.23 9.54 10.06
N LEU A 151 -3.22 10.14 9.42
CA LEU A 151 -1.81 9.82 9.61
C LEU A 151 -1.04 11.08 9.98
N ARG A 152 -0.09 10.93 10.90
CA ARG A 152 0.96 11.91 11.15
C ARG A 152 2.29 11.40 10.63
N VAL A 153 3.02 12.26 9.92
CA VAL A 153 4.41 12.01 9.53
C VAL A 153 5.31 12.42 10.69
N GLU A 154 6.24 11.55 11.06
CA GLU A 154 7.27 11.84 12.06
C GLU A 154 8.62 12.00 11.35
N ASP A 155 9.21 13.18 11.52
CA ASP A 155 10.54 13.55 11.00
C ASP A 155 11.66 12.76 11.73
#